data_AF-A0A960JH32-F1
#
_entry.id   AF-A0A960JH32-F1
#
_cell.length_a   1.000
_cell.length_b   1.000
_cell.length_c   1.000
_cell.angle_alpha   90.00
_cell.angle_beta   90.00
_cell.angle_gamma   90.00
#
_symmetry.space_group_name_H-M   'P 1'
#
loop_
_entity.id
_entity.type
_entity.pdbx_description
1 polymer ?
#
loop_
_entity_poly.entity_id
_entity_poly.type
_entity_poly.pdbx_seq_one_letter_code
_entity_poly.pdbx_strand_id
1 'polypeptide(L)'
;RIFLFTYYPANPFAILMLAPARADSLLIGALAAIAIRSESTLRYLLKNRRYFYIVIPVTGILSCLGFASYFFWGAGQMPIIIGQIFAGVLYTMIALMYVSIIILNLTGSEDALLRRFFRNRVFLEFGALSYFIYLTHIGFLLFFHWQFGIGGKTPIGLIWLAEISLALFTCILLAKLSQKYFEQPLIRFGHKFKYSEN
;
A
#
# COMPACT_ATOMS: atom_id res chain seq x y z
N ARG A 1 -6.04 2.47 -16.17
CA ARG A 1 -5.10 3.61 -15.99
C ARG A 1 -4.76 4.32 -17.30
N ILE A 2 -4.17 3.66 -18.30
CA ILE A 2 -3.70 4.27 -19.56
C ILE A 2 -4.83 5.02 -20.31
N PHE A 3 -6.02 4.44 -20.41
CA PHE A 3 -7.17 5.08 -21.07
C PHE A 3 -7.59 6.41 -20.40
N LEU A 4 -7.72 6.43 -19.06
CA LEU A 4 -8.07 7.65 -18.32
C LEU A 4 -7.05 8.78 -18.54
N PHE A 5 -5.79 8.40 -18.76
CA PHE A 5 -4.72 9.35 -19.00
C PHE A 5 -4.81 10.02 -20.38
N THR A 6 -5.27 9.29 -21.40
CA THR A 6 -5.51 9.87 -22.73
C THR A 6 -6.50 11.04 -22.66
N TYR A 7 -7.42 11.03 -21.70
CA TYR A 7 -8.44 12.08 -21.52
C TYR A 7 -8.07 13.14 -20.47
N TYR A 8 -7.26 12.82 -19.45
CA TYR A 8 -6.91 13.75 -18.36
C TYR A 8 -5.39 13.78 -18.05
N PRO A 9 -4.54 14.23 -18.99
CA PRO A 9 -3.09 14.13 -18.84
C PRO A 9 -2.49 15.08 -17.78
N ALA A 10 -3.17 16.18 -17.48
CA ALA A 10 -2.65 17.24 -16.61
C ALA A 10 -2.85 17.00 -15.10
N ASN A 11 -3.61 15.97 -14.70
CA ASN A 11 -3.93 15.76 -13.28
C ASN A 11 -3.29 14.45 -12.76
N PRO A 12 -2.10 14.50 -12.14
CA PRO A 12 -1.43 13.31 -11.61
C PRO A 12 -2.22 12.63 -10.49
N PHE A 13 -3.07 13.36 -9.77
CA PHE A 13 -3.94 12.79 -8.74
C PHE A 13 -5.07 11.94 -9.33
N ALA A 14 -5.47 12.19 -10.58
CA ALA A 14 -6.51 11.40 -11.24
C ALA A 14 -6.14 9.91 -11.32
N ILE A 15 -4.86 9.59 -11.54
CA ILE A 15 -4.37 8.21 -11.56
C ILE A 15 -4.37 7.57 -10.17
N LEU A 16 -4.20 8.37 -9.12
CA LEU A 16 -4.15 7.89 -7.75
C LEU A 16 -5.52 7.81 -7.09
N MET A 17 -6.48 8.65 -7.48
CA MET A 17 -7.74 8.82 -6.76
C MET A 17 -8.94 8.26 -7.51
N LEU A 18 -8.94 8.24 -8.85
CA LEU A 18 -10.10 7.76 -9.59
C LEU A 18 -10.26 6.24 -9.46
N ALA A 19 -11.47 5.79 -9.16
CA ALA A 19 -11.80 4.38 -9.02
C ALA A 19 -11.41 3.53 -10.24
N PRO A 20 -11.63 3.95 -11.50
CA PRO A 20 -11.21 3.17 -12.67
C PRO A 20 -9.70 3.15 -12.87
N ALA A 21 -8.96 4.10 -12.28
CA ALA A 21 -7.51 4.03 -12.24
C ALA A 21 -7.03 2.96 -11.25
N ARG A 22 -7.78 2.66 -10.18
CA ARG A 22 -7.44 1.59 -9.22
C ARG A 22 -8.02 0.21 -9.57
N ALA A 23 -8.88 0.14 -10.58
CA ALA A 23 -9.62 -1.07 -10.95
C ALA A 23 -8.71 -2.27 -11.24
N ASP A 24 -7.52 -2.05 -11.79
CA ASP A 24 -6.52 -3.10 -12.04
C ASP A 24 -6.08 -3.80 -10.75
N SER A 25 -5.60 -3.04 -9.77
CA SER A 25 -5.16 -3.54 -8.48
C SER A 25 -6.31 -4.19 -7.68
N LEU A 26 -7.51 -3.61 -7.76
CA LEU A 26 -8.72 -4.17 -7.14
C LEU A 26 -9.13 -5.49 -7.80
N LEU A 27 -9.10 -5.56 -9.13
CA LEU A 27 -9.45 -6.76 -9.87
C LEU A 27 -8.46 -7.90 -9.59
N ILE A 28 -7.16 -7.61 -9.52
CA ILE A 28 -6.15 -8.62 -9.15
C ILE A 28 -6.43 -9.17 -7.74
N GLY A 29 -6.76 -8.30 -6.78
CA GLY A 29 -7.17 -8.73 -5.45
C GLY A 29 -8.46 -9.55 -5.43
N ALA A 30 -9.48 -9.13 -6.19
CA ALA A 30 -10.75 -9.84 -6.31
C ALA A 30 -10.58 -11.22 -6.96
N LEU A 31 -9.81 -11.30 -8.05
CA LEU A 31 -9.48 -12.56 -8.72
C LEU A 31 -8.73 -13.51 -7.79
N ALA A 32 -7.78 -12.99 -6.99
CA ALA A 32 -7.09 -13.80 -6.00
C ALA A 32 -8.06 -14.32 -4.91
N ALA A 33 -8.97 -13.49 -4.43
CA ALA A 33 -9.98 -13.90 -3.46
C ALA A 33 -10.92 -14.99 -4.03
N ILE A 34 -11.37 -14.84 -5.28
CA ILE A 34 -12.17 -15.86 -5.98
C ILE A 34 -11.36 -17.14 -6.16
N ALA A 35 -10.10 -17.04 -6.57
CA ALA A 35 -9.21 -18.18 -6.78
C ALA A 35 -8.99 -18.99 -5.49
N ILE A 36 -8.88 -18.33 -4.34
CA ILE A 36 -8.67 -19.00 -3.05
C ILE A 36 -9.94 -19.69 -2.54
N ARG A 37 -11.13 -19.20 -2.92
CA ARG A 37 -12.42 -19.81 -2.52
C ARG A 37 -12.73 -21.12 -3.26
N SER A 38 -12.12 -21.36 -4.41
CA SER A 38 -12.29 -22.61 -5.18
C SER A 38 -11.28 -23.66 -4.77
N GLU A 39 -11.74 -24.82 -4.28
CA GLU A 39 -10.85 -25.92 -3.86
C GLU A 39 -9.96 -26.44 -5.00
N SER A 40 -10.47 -26.44 -6.23
CA SER A 40 -9.69 -26.85 -7.42
C SER A 40 -8.52 -25.89 -7.65
N THR A 41 -8.81 -24.59 -7.64
CA THR A 41 -7.81 -23.54 -7.85
C THR A 41 -6.83 -23.47 -6.69
N LEU A 42 -7.29 -23.64 -5.46
CA LEU A 42 -6.43 -23.70 -4.28
C LEU A 42 -5.44 -24.86 -4.36
N ARG A 43 -5.88 -26.07 -4.75
CA ARG A 43 -4.98 -27.21 -4.97
C ARG A 43 -3.94 -26.93 -6.07
N TYR A 44 -4.35 -26.26 -7.15
CA TYR A 44 -3.43 -25.84 -8.20
C TYR A 44 -2.39 -24.85 -7.67
N LEU A 45 -2.80 -23.85 -6.88
CA LEU A 45 -1.90 -22.86 -6.27
C LEU A 45 -0.90 -23.51 -5.31
N LEU A 46 -1.35 -24.45 -4.47
CA LEU A 46 -0.50 -25.22 -3.57
C LEU A 46 0.57 -26.02 -4.32
N LYS A 47 0.19 -26.71 -5.39
CA LYS A 47 1.12 -27.47 -6.25
C LYS A 47 2.17 -26.55 -6.90
N ASN A 48 1.78 -25.33 -7.24
CA ASN A 48 2.57 -24.36 -7.98
C ASN A 48 3.19 -23.26 -7.10
N ARG A 49 3.21 -23.43 -5.77
CA ARG A 49 3.63 -22.40 -4.81
C ARG A 49 5.03 -21.81 -5.06
N ARG A 50 5.93 -22.60 -5.67
CA ARG A 50 7.29 -22.17 -6.02
C ARG A 50 7.33 -20.92 -6.91
N TYR A 51 6.33 -20.73 -7.77
CA TYR A 51 6.30 -19.57 -8.66
C TYR A 51 6.12 -18.28 -7.88
N PHE A 52 5.36 -18.28 -6.78
CA PHE A 52 5.18 -17.08 -5.96
C PHE A 52 6.48 -16.65 -5.26
N TYR A 53 7.36 -17.59 -4.89
CA TYR A 53 8.69 -17.26 -4.38
C TYR A 53 9.59 -16.57 -5.41
N ILE A 54 9.31 -16.76 -6.71
CA ILE A 54 10.00 -16.07 -7.81
C ILE A 54 9.30 -14.74 -8.14
N VAL A 55 7.97 -14.75 -8.20
CA VAL A 55 7.18 -13.56 -8.56
C VAL A 55 7.41 -12.42 -7.56
N ILE A 56 7.50 -12.70 -6.26
CA ILE A 56 7.72 -11.67 -5.23
C ILE A 56 9.02 -10.88 -5.46
N PRO A 57 10.22 -11.49 -5.50
CA PRO A 57 11.44 -10.73 -5.71
C PRO A 57 11.49 -10.09 -7.10
N VAL A 58 10.97 -10.74 -8.15
CA VAL A 58 10.93 -10.14 -9.49
C VAL A 58 10.08 -8.87 -9.51
N THR A 59 8.84 -8.95 -9.05
CA THR A 59 7.93 -7.79 -9.01
C THR A 59 8.40 -6.73 -8.03
N GLY A 60 9.00 -7.12 -6.91
CA GLY A 60 9.61 -6.22 -5.94
C GLY A 60 10.81 -5.47 -6.50
N ILE A 61 11.75 -6.16 -7.15
CA ILE A 61 12.92 -5.55 -7.79
C ILE A 61 12.48 -4.60 -8.92
N LEU A 62 11.56 -5.04 -9.79
CA LEU A 62 11.03 -4.18 -10.85
C LEU A 62 10.37 -2.91 -10.27
N SER A 63 9.68 -3.06 -9.13
CA SER A 63 9.07 -1.92 -8.46
C SER A 63 10.12 -0.97 -7.87
N CYS A 64 11.14 -1.50 -7.20
CA CYS A 64 12.25 -0.72 -6.64
C CYS A 64 13.04 0.00 -7.73
N LEU A 65 13.40 -0.70 -8.81
CA LEU A 65 14.07 -0.12 -9.98
C LEU A 65 13.22 1.00 -10.57
N GLY A 66 11.91 0.82 -10.60
CA GLY A 66 11.03 1.84 -11.13
C GLY A 66 10.90 3.09 -10.26
N PHE A 67 10.80 2.92 -8.95
CA PHE A 67 10.89 4.07 -8.05
C PHE A 67 12.24 4.76 -8.17
N ALA A 68 13.34 4.00 -8.17
CA ALA A 68 14.68 4.54 -8.33
C ALA A 68 14.81 5.33 -9.64
N SER A 69 14.38 4.78 -10.78
CA SER A 69 14.43 5.49 -12.06
C SER A 69 13.61 6.78 -12.04
N TYR A 70 12.44 6.78 -11.39
CA TYR A 70 11.62 7.98 -11.23
C TYR A 70 12.34 9.07 -10.42
N PHE A 71 13.03 8.69 -9.34
CA PHE A 71 13.79 9.63 -8.52
C PHE A 71 15.08 10.12 -9.21
N PHE A 72 15.85 9.22 -9.83
CA PHE A 72 17.14 9.56 -10.45
C PHE A 72 17.01 10.38 -11.73
N TRP A 73 15.97 10.14 -12.54
CA TRP A 73 15.73 10.95 -13.75
C TRP A 73 15.06 12.30 -13.45
N GLY A 74 14.88 12.66 -12.18
CA GLY A 74 14.26 13.90 -11.76
C GLY A 74 12.74 13.84 -11.91
N ALA A 75 12.05 13.98 -10.78
CA ALA A 75 10.62 14.23 -10.73
C ALA A 75 10.29 15.55 -11.48
N GLY A 76 10.05 15.45 -12.79
CA GLY A 76 9.76 16.59 -13.65
C GLY A 76 10.48 16.62 -15.00
N GLN A 77 11.54 15.82 -15.22
CA GLN A 77 12.23 15.79 -16.52
C GLN A 77 11.72 14.68 -17.46
N MET A 78 11.08 13.64 -16.91
CA MET A 78 10.42 12.64 -17.72
C MET A 78 9.20 13.23 -18.44
N PRO A 79 9.00 12.94 -19.74
CA PRO A 79 7.77 13.24 -20.42
C PRO A 79 6.58 12.69 -19.62
N ILE A 80 5.56 13.52 -19.39
CA ILE A 80 4.40 13.20 -18.54
C ILE A 80 3.80 11.83 -18.91
N ILE A 81 3.70 11.55 -20.22
CA ILE A 81 3.20 10.30 -20.78
C ILE A 81 4.02 9.09 -20.29
N ILE A 82 5.35 9.19 -20.35
CA ILE A 82 6.26 8.10 -19.95
C ILE A 82 6.17 7.89 -18.44
N GLY A 83 6.26 8.97 -17.65
CA GLY A 83 6.18 8.89 -16.19
C GLY A 83 4.88 8.27 -15.68
N GLN A 84 3.76 8.49 -16.38
CA GLN A 84 2.46 7.99 -15.95
C GLN A 84 2.15 6.57 -16.43
N ILE A 85 2.58 6.17 -17.63
CA ILE A 85 2.59 4.74 -18.03
C ILE A 85 3.46 3.94 -17.05
N PHE A 86 4.62 4.50 -16.74
CA PHE A 86 5.56 3.93 -15.78
C PHE A 86 4.92 3.72 -14.40
N ALA A 87 4.24 4.76 -13.88
CA ALA A 87 3.48 4.66 -12.63
C ALA A 87 2.38 3.59 -12.70
N GLY A 88 1.62 3.50 -13.80
CA GLY A 88 0.57 2.49 -13.96
C GLY A 88 1.08 1.05 -13.91
N VAL A 89 2.20 0.77 -14.60
CA VAL A 89 2.85 -0.54 -14.56
C VAL A 89 3.39 -0.81 -13.16
N LEU A 90 4.05 0.16 -12.54
CA LEU A 90 4.59 0.06 -11.18
C LEU A 90 3.51 -0.33 -10.16
N TYR A 91 2.35 0.32 -10.17
CA TYR A 91 1.25 -0.05 -9.28
C TYR A 91 0.71 -1.46 -9.51
N THR A 92 0.68 -1.92 -10.76
CA THR A 92 0.29 -3.30 -11.10
C THR A 92 1.31 -4.31 -10.57
N MET A 93 2.61 -4.03 -10.71
CA MET A 93 3.68 -4.88 -10.17
C MET A 93 3.60 -4.98 -8.65
N ILE A 94 3.37 -3.87 -7.97
CA ILE A 94 3.16 -3.84 -6.52
C ILE A 94 1.93 -4.67 -6.13
N ALA A 95 0.81 -4.54 -6.86
CA ALA A 95 -0.39 -5.34 -6.60
C ALA A 95 -0.13 -6.85 -6.76
N LEU A 96 0.59 -7.25 -7.81
CA LEU A 96 1.00 -8.65 -8.02
C LEU A 96 1.92 -9.16 -6.91
N MET A 97 2.86 -8.34 -6.46
CA MET A 97 3.74 -8.65 -5.34
C MET A 97 2.92 -8.91 -4.06
N TYR A 98 2.03 -7.98 -3.69
CA TYR A 98 1.21 -8.11 -2.49
C TYR A 98 0.26 -9.31 -2.56
N VAL A 99 -0.41 -9.54 -3.69
CA VAL A 99 -1.27 -10.72 -3.86
C VAL A 99 -0.47 -12.01 -3.75
N SER A 100 0.75 -12.06 -4.31
CA SER A 100 1.63 -13.22 -4.18
C SER A 100 2.03 -13.47 -2.72
N ILE A 101 2.33 -12.42 -1.96
CA ILE A 101 2.60 -12.50 -0.52
C ILE A 101 1.38 -13.04 0.24
N ILE A 102 0.18 -12.54 -0.07
CA ILE A 102 -1.07 -12.99 0.57
C ILE A 102 -1.32 -14.47 0.27
N ILE A 103 -1.21 -14.89 -0.99
CA ILE A 103 -1.40 -16.29 -1.40
C ILE A 103 -0.40 -17.19 -0.67
N LEU A 104 0.89 -16.83 -0.60
CA LEU A 104 1.89 -17.61 0.13
C LEU A 104 1.61 -17.66 1.64
N ASN A 105 1.12 -16.57 2.24
CA ASN A 105 0.78 -16.56 3.67
C ASN A 105 -0.42 -17.45 3.98
N LEU A 106 -1.40 -17.54 3.07
CA LEU A 106 -2.60 -18.36 3.23
C LEU A 106 -2.35 -19.85 2.90
N THR A 107 -1.42 -20.15 2.00
CA THR A 107 -1.12 -21.51 1.53
C THR A 107 0.14 -22.14 2.15
N GLY A 108 0.94 -21.34 2.87
CA GLY A 108 2.20 -21.77 3.49
C GLY A 108 2.01 -22.59 4.77
N SER A 109 2.97 -23.49 5.02
CA SER A 109 3.09 -24.17 6.31
C SER A 109 3.28 -23.17 7.45
N GLU A 110 2.92 -23.58 8.67
CA GLU A 110 3.02 -22.72 9.86
C GLU A 110 4.47 -22.25 10.11
N ASP A 111 5.44 -23.10 9.75
CA ASP A 111 6.88 -22.87 9.95
C ASP A 111 7.54 -21.99 8.88
N ALA A 112 6.80 -21.53 7.87
CA ALA A 112 7.38 -20.69 6.83
C ALA A 112 7.84 -19.34 7.40
N LEU A 113 9.12 -19.00 7.22
CA LEU A 113 9.74 -17.74 7.71
C LEU A 113 8.91 -16.50 7.32
N LEU A 114 8.41 -16.48 6.08
CA LEU A 114 7.57 -15.39 5.57
C LEU A 114 6.29 -15.22 6.40
N ARG A 115 5.63 -16.33 6.74
CA ARG A 115 4.41 -16.33 7.56
C ARG A 115 4.69 -15.87 8.98
N ARG A 116 5.82 -16.30 9.57
CA ARG A 116 6.25 -15.82 10.90
C ARG A 116 6.54 -14.32 10.91
N PHE A 117 7.16 -13.81 9.85
CA PHE A 117 7.46 -12.39 9.70
C PHE A 117 6.18 -11.55 9.64
N PHE A 118 5.24 -11.87 8.75
CA PHE A 118 4.00 -11.11 8.59
C PHE A 118 2.98 -11.29 9.73
N ARG A 119 3.04 -12.41 10.48
CA ARG A 119 2.22 -12.62 11.69
C ARG A 119 2.83 -12.03 12.96
N ASN A 120 3.98 -11.37 12.89
CA ASN A 120 4.53 -10.68 14.04
C ASN A 120 3.55 -9.59 14.50
N ARG A 121 3.31 -9.53 15.81
CA ARG A 121 2.43 -8.57 16.48
C ARG A 121 2.68 -7.13 16.02
N VAL A 122 3.93 -6.74 15.81
CA VAL A 122 4.28 -5.39 15.34
C VAL A 122 3.65 -5.12 13.97
N PHE A 123 3.84 -6.00 13.00
CA PHE A 123 3.28 -5.83 11.65
C PHE A 123 1.75 -5.85 11.65
N LEU A 124 1.13 -6.69 12.50
CA LEU A 124 -0.32 -6.72 12.65
C LEU A 124 -0.86 -5.41 13.25
N GLU A 125 -0.20 -4.87 14.28
CA GLU A 125 -0.55 -3.59 14.87
C GLU A 125 -0.40 -2.44 13.86
N PHE A 126 0.72 -2.38 13.13
CA PHE A 126 0.91 -1.39 12.07
C PHE A 126 -0.10 -1.53 10.94
N GLY A 127 -0.46 -2.77 10.57
CA GLY A 127 -1.51 -3.04 9.59
C GLY A 127 -2.86 -2.47 10.04
N ALA A 128 -3.21 -2.66 11.31
CA ALA A 128 -4.45 -2.12 11.88
C ALA A 128 -4.47 -0.58 11.93
N LEU A 129 -3.31 0.06 12.15
CA LEU A 129 -3.19 1.52 12.18
C LEU A 129 -3.02 2.16 10.80
N SER A 130 -2.73 1.37 9.77
CA SER A 130 -2.30 1.83 8.45
C SER A 130 -3.29 2.80 7.78
N TYR A 131 -4.60 2.58 7.96
CA TYR A 131 -5.61 3.43 7.35
C TYR A 131 -5.61 4.85 7.91
N PHE A 132 -5.57 4.98 9.24
CA PHE A 132 -5.50 6.30 9.88
C PHE A 132 -4.21 7.02 9.51
N ILE A 133 -3.09 6.30 9.53
CA ILE A 133 -1.79 6.84 9.14
C ILE A 133 -1.84 7.34 7.69
N TYR A 134 -2.39 6.55 6.77
CA TYR A 134 -2.55 6.92 5.37
C TYR A 134 -3.35 8.22 5.19
N LEU A 135 -4.44 8.42 5.94
CA LEU A 135 -5.24 9.63 5.82
C LEU A 135 -4.57 10.87 6.39
N THR A 136 -3.79 10.72 7.46
CA THR A 136 -3.37 11.87 8.28
C THR A 136 -1.89 12.25 8.12
N HIS A 137 -1.04 11.34 7.63
CA HIS A 137 0.41 11.58 7.55
C HIS A 137 0.79 12.83 6.75
N ILE A 138 0.13 13.12 5.61
CA ILE A 138 0.39 14.34 4.83
C ILE A 138 0.05 15.59 5.63
N GLY A 139 -1.07 15.58 6.37
CA GLY A 139 -1.48 16.70 7.20
C GLY A 139 -0.47 17.00 8.32
N PHE A 140 0.03 15.97 9.00
CA PHE A 140 1.06 16.15 10.03
C PHE A 140 2.38 16.63 9.43
N LEU A 141 2.81 16.06 8.30
CA LEU A 141 4.01 16.52 7.61
C LEU A 141 3.91 18.01 7.26
N LEU A 142 2.81 18.44 6.64
CA LEU A 142 2.60 19.85 6.29
C LEU A 142 2.55 20.76 7.53
N PHE A 143 1.90 20.30 8.61
CA PHE A 143 1.80 21.05 9.86
C PHE A 143 3.18 21.31 10.47
N PHE A 144 3.99 20.26 10.65
CA PHE A 144 5.32 20.41 11.25
C PHE A 144 6.26 21.19 10.34
N HIS A 145 6.16 20.99 9.03
CA HIS A 145 6.92 21.74 8.05
C HIS A 145 6.61 23.23 8.08
N TRP A 146 5.33 23.58 8.21
CA TRP A 146 4.91 24.97 8.38
C TRP A 146 5.39 25.56 9.71
N GLN A 147 5.27 24.80 10.81
CA GLN A 147 5.64 25.26 12.14
C GLN A 147 7.15 25.48 12.31
N PHE A 148 7.98 24.64 11.69
CA PHE A 148 9.44 24.72 11.79
C PHE A 148 10.09 25.42 10.60
N GLY A 149 9.34 25.71 9.53
CA GLY A 149 9.79 26.51 8.38
C GLY A 149 10.85 25.84 7.51
N ILE A 150 11.02 24.51 7.58
CA ILE A 150 12.19 23.82 7.04
C ILE A 150 12.06 23.52 5.55
N GLY A 151 10.90 23.10 5.05
CA GLY A 151 10.92 22.46 3.73
C GLY A 151 10.65 23.38 2.55
N GLY A 152 11.50 24.39 2.42
CA GLY A 152 11.79 24.95 1.11
C GLY A 152 12.97 24.25 0.44
N LYS A 153 14.12 24.17 1.13
CA LYS A 153 15.42 24.04 0.44
C LYS A 153 16.55 23.41 1.27
N THR A 154 16.28 22.92 2.49
CA THR A 154 17.37 22.36 3.31
C THR A 154 17.78 20.99 2.78
N PRO A 155 19.09 20.73 2.56
CA PRO A 155 19.56 19.39 2.21
C PRO A 155 19.16 18.38 3.28
N ILE A 156 19.02 17.11 2.89
CA ILE A 156 18.71 16.00 3.80
C ILE A 156 19.69 16.05 4.98
N GLY A 157 19.19 16.41 6.15
CA GLY A 157 19.99 16.68 7.34
C GLY A 157 19.27 16.25 8.61
N LEU A 158 19.97 16.36 9.75
CA LEU A 158 19.46 15.92 11.06
C LEU A 158 18.12 16.58 11.42
N ILE A 159 17.95 17.86 11.09
CA ILE A 159 16.73 18.63 11.37
C ILE A 159 15.55 18.08 10.54
N TRP A 160 15.75 17.80 9.26
CA TRP A 160 14.74 17.20 8.39
C TRP A 160 14.34 15.79 8.85
N LEU A 161 15.32 14.97 9.27
CA LEU A 161 15.06 13.64 9.84
C LEU A 161 14.29 13.73 11.17
N ALA A 162 14.64 14.69 12.02
CA ALA A 162 13.95 14.92 13.29
C ALA A 162 12.49 15.34 13.07
N GLU A 163 12.24 16.22 12.10
CA GLU A 163 10.90 16.66 11.72
C GLU A 163 10.04 15.51 11.21
N ILE A 164 10.54 14.71 10.25
CA ILE A 164 9.80 13.56 9.72
C ILE A 164 9.56 12.52 10.81
N SER A 165 10.55 12.27 11.66
CA SER A 165 10.42 11.34 12.79
C SER A 165 9.35 11.83 13.77
N LEU A 166 9.31 13.13 14.06
CA LEU A 166 8.30 13.74 14.92
C LEU A 166 6.90 13.66 14.29
N ALA A 167 6.78 13.94 13.00
CA ALA A 167 5.53 13.82 12.26
C ALA A 167 5.01 12.38 12.26
N LEU A 168 5.88 11.41 11.96
CA LEU A 168 5.55 9.99 11.97
C LEU A 168 5.17 9.51 13.37
N PHE A 169 5.93 9.89 14.39
CA PHE A 169 5.65 9.54 15.78
C PHE A 169 4.28 10.07 16.22
N THR A 170 4.00 11.34 15.94
CA THR A 170 2.72 11.99 16.26
C THR A 170 1.57 11.30 15.53
N CYS A 171 1.77 10.97 14.25
CA CYS A 171 0.78 10.24 13.44
C CYS A 171 0.47 8.86 14.02
N ILE A 172 1.48 8.08 14.40
CA ILE A 172 1.31 6.76 15.02
C ILE A 172 0.61 6.87 16.39
N LEU A 173 0.99 7.85 17.20
CA LEU A 173 0.39 8.07 18.52
C LEU A 173 -1.10 8.39 18.39
N LEU A 174 -1.46 9.31 17.49
CA LEU A 174 -2.85 9.67 17.23
C LEU A 174 -3.63 8.54 16.57
N ALA A 175 -2.99 7.73 15.70
CA ALA A 175 -3.60 6.52 15.17
C ALA A 175 -3.99 5.55 16.30
N LYS A 176 -3.09 5.32 17.27
CA LYS A 176 -3.37 4.46 18.43
C LYS A 176 -4.50 5.00 19.31
N LEU A 177 -4.52 6.32 19.55
CA LEU A 177 -5.58 6.96 20.31
C LEU A 177 -6.91 6.87 19.57
N SER A 178 -6.92 7.17 18.27
CA SER A 178 -8.09 7.07 17.40
C SER A 178 -8.66 5.65 17.40
N GLN A 179 -7.79 4.65 17.23
CA GLN A 179 -8.19 3.26 17.22
C GLN A 179 -8.83 2.84 18.56
N LYS A 180 -8.22 3.22 19.69
CA LYS A 180 -8.72 2.85 21.02
C LYS A 180 -10.03 3.53 21.38
N TYR A 181 -10.18 4.83 21.08
CA TYR A 181 -11.30 5.64 21.56
C TYR A 181 -12.44 5.81 20.55
N PHE A 182 -12.19 5.66 19.26
CA PHE A 182 -13.21 5.86 18.22
C PHE A 182 -13.47 4.57 17.44
N GLU A 183 -12.43 3.97 16.86
CA GLU A 183 -12.59 2.83 15.94
C GLU A 183 -13.10 1.57 16.66
N GLN A 184 -12.47 1.17 17.76
CA GLN A 184 -12.88 -0.02 18.51
C GLN A 184 -14.30 0.09 19.07
N PRO A 185 -14.72 1.21 19.68
CA PRO A 185 -16.12 1.40 20.10
C PRO A 185 -17.12 1.33 18.94
N LEU A 186 -16.80 1.95 17.80
CA LEU A 186 -17.67 1.93 16.61
C LEU A 186 -17.80 0.53 16.01
N ILE A 187 -16.70 -0.22 15.89
CA ILE A 187 -16.74 -1.62 15.41
C ILE A 187 -17.58 -2.49 16.36
N ARG A 188 -17.37 -2.35 17.69
CA ARG A 188 -18.15 -3.08 18.69
C ARG A 188 -19.63 -2.71 18.64
N PHE A 189 -19.95 -1.46 18.34
CA PHE A 189 -21.33 -1.01 18.15
C PHE A 189 -21.94 -1.62 16.88
N GLY A 190 -21.22 -1.60 15.75
CA GLY A 190 -21.66 -2.20 14.49
C GLY A 190 -21.93 -3.70 14.59
N HIS A 191 -21.09 -4.45 15.31
CA HIS A 191 -21.27 -5.90 15.52
C HIS A 191 -22.52 -6.26 16.35
N LYS A 192 -23.19 -5.29 17.00
CA LYS A 192 -24.47 -5.54 17.69
C LYS A 192 -25.63 -5.74 16.71
N PHE A 193 -25.54 -5.19 15.51
CA PHE A 193 -26.57 -5.35 14.48
C PHE A 193 -26.30 -6.63 13.71
N LYS A 194 -27.10 -7.67 13.94
CA LYS A 194 -27.13 -8.85 13.05
C LYS A 194 -27.90 -8.47 11.79
N TYR A 195 -27.24 -8.55 10.64
CA TYR A 195 -27.94 -8.48 9.36
C TYR A 195 -28.85 -9.71 9.28
N SER A 196 -30.17 -9.48 9.26
CA SER A 196 -31.15 -10.49 8.91
C SER A 196 -30.85 -10.90 7.47
N GLU A 197 -30.36 -12.12 7.27
CA GLU A 197 -30.30 -12.72 5.93
C GLU A 197 -31.75 -12.87 5.45
N ASN A 198 -32.12 -12.09 4.44
CA ASN A 198 -33.32 -12.31 3.63
C ASN A 198 -32.93 -13.09 2.38
#